data_AF-A0A0A2TMT1-F1
#
_entry.id   AF-A0A0A2TMT1-F1
#
_cell.length_a   1.000
_cell.length_b   1.000
_cell.length_c   1.000
_cell.angle_alpha   90.00
_cell.angle_beta   90.00
_cell.angle_gamma   90.00
#
_symmetry.space_group_name_H-M   'P 1'
#
loop_
_entity.id
_entity.type
_entity.pdbx_description
1 polymer ?
#
loop_
_entity_poly.entity_id
_entity_poly.type
_entity_poly.pdbx_seq_one_letter_code
_entity_poly.pdbx_strand_id
1 'polypeptide(L)'
;MSEKMVEKDERTTFIENISYKFGYIFITFALLLDVVYRSFMQNETPWDLLLLVIVSGLVISLYQYKQKIFGKTWIKTFIYVFAVAFIISFIVVFIKKFFL
;
A
#
# COMPACT_ATOMS: atom_id res chain seq x y z
N MET A 1 -32.46 23.86 -3.94
CA MET A 1 -32.74 22.40 -3.95
C MET A 1 -31.95 21.82 -2.78
N SER A 2 -32.59 21.64 -1.63
CA SER A 2 -31.93 21.10 -0.44
C SER A 2 -31.69 19.61 -0.70
N GLU A 3 -30.44 19.19 -0.84
CA GLU A 3 -30.10 17.76 -0.81
C GLU A 3 -30.66 17.19 0.50
N LYS A 4 -31.67 16.33 0.39
CA LYS A 4 -32.09 15.52 1.53
C LYS A 4 -30.90 14.60 1.81
N MET A 5 -30.22 14.81 2.94
CA MET A 5 -29.27 13.83 3.46
C MET A 5 -30.06 12.53 3.65
N VAL A 6 -29.88 11.58 2.73
CA VAL A 6 -30.45 10.25 2.86
C VAL A 6 -29.74 9.61 4.05
N GLU A 7 -30.51 9.18 5.04
CA GLU A 7 -30.00 8.49 6.21
C GLU A 7 -29.23 7.24 5.73
N LYS A 8 -27.89 7.25 5.89
CA LYS A 8 -27.04 6.15 5.46
C LYS A 8 -27.15 5.01 6.46
N ASP A 9 -27.81 3.95 6.02
CA ASP A 9 -27.86 2.67 6.74
C ASP A 9 -26.44 2.08 6.94
N GLU A 10 -26.27 1.29 8.00
CA GLU A 10 -25.04 0.57 8.33
C GLU A 10 -24.58 -0.30 7.16
N ARG A 11 -25.54 -0.94 6.47
CA ARG A 11 -25.27 -1.77 5.28
C ARG A 11 -24.67 -0.95 4.13
N THR A 12 -25.18 0.26 3.90
CA THR A 12 -24.67 1.14 2.85
C THR A 12 -23.24 1.57 3.16
N THR A 13 -22.98 1.97 4.40
CA THR A 13 -21.63 2.37 4.85
C THR A 13 -20.63 1.22 4.76
N PHE A 14 -21.06 0.00 5.07
CA PHE A 14 -20.23 -1.20 4.96
C PHE A 14 -19.82 -1.48 3.50
N ILE A 15 -20.78 -1.46 2.57
CA ILE A 15 -20.51 -1.68 1.14
C ILE A 15 -19.60 -0.58 0.57
N GLU A 16 -19.84 0.68 0.97
CA GLU A 16 -19.03 1.82 0.56
C GLU A 16 -17.56 1.68 1.02
N ASN A 17 -17.34 1.29 2.28
CA ASN A 17 -15.99 1.04 2.80
C ASN A 17 -15.27 -0.12 2.08
N ILE A 18 -16.00 -1.18 1.72
CA ILE A 18 -15.44 -2.27 0.90
C ILE A 18 -15.01 -1.74 -0.47
N SER A 19 -15.83 -0.90 -1.11
CA SER A 19 -15.51 -0.32 -2.41
C SER A 19 -14.22 0.52 -2.36
N TYR A 20 -14.04 1.34 -1.31
CA TYR A 20 -12.82 2.12 -1.10
C TYR A 20 -11.60 1.24 -0.88
N LYS A 21 -11.74 0.15 -0.13
CA LYS A 21 -10.66 -0.83 0.05
C LYS A 21 -10.22 -1.43 -1.28
N PHE A 22 -11.16 -1.86 -2.13
CA PHE A 22 -10.83 -2.41 -3.44
C PHE A 22 -10.17 -1.37 -4.35
N GLY A 23 -10.70 -0.13 -4.38
CA GLY A 23 -10.10 0.96 -5.13
C GLY A 23 -8.67 1.26 -4.69
N TYR A 24 -8.43 1.34 -3.38
CA TYR A 24 -7.09 1.53 -2.81
C TYR A 24 -6.13 0.40 -3.20
N ILE A 25 -6.54 -0.86 -3.07
CA ILE A 25 -5.72 -2.02 -3.47
C ILE A 25 -5.37 -1.94 -4.95
N PHE A 26 -6.38 -1.74 -5.81
CA PHE A 26 -6.18 -1.68 -7.26
C PHE A 26 -5.17 -0.59 -7.65
N ILE A 27 -5.37 0.64 -7.17
CA ILE A 27 -4.49 1.77 -7.46
C ILE A 27 -3.07 1.54 -6.91
N THR A 28 -2.95 1.04 -5.69
CA THR A 28 -1.63 0.77 -5.07
C THR A 28 -0.84 -0.24 -5.90
N PHE A 29 -1.48 -1.34 -6.32
CA PHE A 29 -0.81 -2.34 -7.16
C PHE A 29 -0.51 -1.82 -8.56
N ALA A 30 -1.39 -1.01 -9.15
CA ALA A 30 -1.12 -0.37 -10.44
C ALA A 30 0.12 0.53 -10.38
N LEU A 31 0.25 1.35 -9.32
CA LEU A 31 1.43 2.20 -9.09
C LEU A 31 2.71 1.39 -8.87
N LEU A 32 2.63 0.29 -8.10
CA LEU A 32 3.78 -0.59 -7.88
C LEU A 32 4.21 -1.30 -9.17
N LEU A 33 3.27 -1.70 -10.03
CA LEU A 33 3.59 -2.24 -11.35
C LEU A 33 4.24 -1.21 -12.25
N ASP A 34 3.79 0.05 -12.21
CA ASP A 34 4.42 1.16 -12.95
C ASP A 34 5.85 1.42 -12.45
N VAL A 35 6.07 1.41 -11.13
CA VAL A 35 7.41 1.49 -10.52
C VAL A 35 8.33 0.39 -11.05
N VAL A 36 7.86 -0.86 -11.09
CA VAL A 36 8.61 -1.99 -11.65
C VAL A 36 8.88 -1.75 -13.13
N TYR A 37 7.87 -1.42 -13.92
CA TYR A 37 8.02 -1.22 -15.36
C TYR A 37 9.05 -0.14 -15.69
N ARG A 38 8.97 1.05 -15.07
CA ARG A 38 9.92 2.16 -15.31
C ARG A 38 11.33 1.81 -14.84
N SER A 39 11.45 1.15 -13.68
CA SER A 39 12.73 0.73 -13.14
C SER A 39 13.46 -0.29 -14.02
N PHE A 40 12.73 -1.27 -14.58
CA PHE A 40 13.33 -2.33 -15.39
C PHE A 40 13.45 -1.99 -16.88
N MET A 41 12.46 -1.33 -17.48
CA MET A 41 12.42 -1.08 -18.93
C MET A 41 13.05 0.27 -19.30
N GLN A 42 12.90 1.28 -18.45
CA GLN A 42 13.35 2.65 -18.74
C GLN A 42 14.62 3.02 -17.96
N ASN A 43 15.10 2.16 -17.06
CA ASN A 43 16.21 2.42 -16.13
C ASN A 43 16.01 3.73 -15.32
N GLU A 44 14.77 4.16 -15.15
CA GLU A 44 14.42 5.31 -14.34
C GLU A 44 14.38 4.92 -12.86
N THR A 45 14.49 5.91 -11.99
CA THR A 45 14.27 5.69 -10.56
C THR A 45 12.98 6.37 -10.12
N PRO A 46 11.82 5.69 -10.20
CA PRO A 46 10.49 6.25 -9.96
C PRO A 46 10.19 6.42 -8.46
N TRP A 47 11.04 7.19 -7.79
CA TRP A 47 10.94 7.49 -6.36
C TRP A 47 9.69 8.27 -6.02
N ASP A 48 9.18 9.08 -6.93
CA ASP A 48 7.94 9.83 -6.80
C ASP A 48 6.74 8.89 -6.56
N LEU A 49 6.57 7.88 -7.42
CA LEU A 49 5.51 6.88 -7.31
C LEU A 49 5.69 6.00 -6.08
N LEU A 50 6.93 5.57 -5.80
CA LEU A 50 7.24 4.77 -4.63
C LEU A 50 6.95 5.53 -3.33
N LEU A 51 7.36 6.81 -3.25
CA LEU A 51 7.12 7.66 -2.10
C LEU A 51 5.62 7.90 -1.91
N LEU A 52 4.85 8.07 -2.98
CA LEU A 52 3.40 8.20 -2.92
C LEU A 52 2.76 6.98 -2.25
N VAL A 53 3.15 5.76 -2.64
CA VAL A 53 2.68 4.51 -2.04
C VAL A 53 3.09 4.40 -0.56
N ILE A 54 4.33 4.76 -0.22
CA ILE A 54 4.83 4.72 1.16
C ILE A 54 4.06 5.72 2.03
N VAL A 55 3.91 6.97 1.58
CA VAL A 55 3.22 8.02 2.33
C VAL A 55 1.74 7.70 2.50
N SER A 56 1.06 7.19 1.48
CA SER A 56 -0.35 6.79 1.60
C SER A 56 -0.53 5.69 2.66
N GLY A 57 0.36 4.68 2.66
CA GLY A 57 0.36 3.62 3.67
C GLY A 57 0.65 4.14 5.08
N LEU A 58 1.59 5.08 5.21
CA LEU A 58 1.93 5.71 6.49
C LEU A 58 0.78 6.52 7.06
N VAL A 59 0.11 7.35 6.25
CA VAL A 59 -1.03 8.17 6.69
C VAL A 59 -2.16 7.28 7.23
N ILE A 60 -2.50 6.21 6.50
CA ILE A 60 -3.52 5.24 6.94
C ILE A 60 -3.10 4.55 8.24
N SER A 61 -1.84 4.11 8.33
CA SER A 61 -1.31 3.43 9.51
C SER A 61 -1.28 4.34 10.73
N LEU A 62 -0.89 5.61 10.58
CA LEU A 62 -0.90 6.60 11.65
C LEU A 62 -2.31 6.90 12.15
N TYR A 63 -3.28 6.99 11.24
CA TYR A 63 -4.68 7.17 11.63
C TYR A 63 -5.19 5.98 12.44
N GLN A 64 -4.92 4.75 12.00
CA GLN A 64 -5.31 3.53 12.71
C GLN A 64 -4.60 3.38 14.07
N TYR A 65 -3.33 3.81 14.15
CA TYR A 65 -2.58 3.86 15.40
C TYR A 65 -3.24 4.79 16.42
N LYS A 66 -3.63 6.00 15.98
CA LYS A 66 -4.34 6.97 16.84
C LYS A 66 -5.67 6.43 17.35
N GLN A 67 -6.37 5.64 16.54
CA GLN A 67 -7.62 4.99 16.93
C GLN A 67 -7.41 3.72 17.77
N LYS A 68 -6.17 3.37 18.11
CA LYS A 68 -5.79 2.20 18.94
C LYS A 68 -6.34 0.87 18.39
N ILE A 69 -6.49 0.77 17.07
CA ILE A 69 -7.04 -0.42 16.38
C ILE A 69 -5.98 -1.53 16.26
N PHE A 70 -4.69 -1.21 16.38
CA PHE A 70 -3.63 -2.20 16.23
C PHE A 70 -3.62 -3.22 17.38
N GLY A 71 -3.80 -4.49 17.01
CA GLY A 71 -3.63 -5.61 17.92
C GLY A 71 -2.17 -5.83 18.32
N LYS A 72 -1.94 -6.59 19.39
CA LYS A 72 -0.60 -6.90 19.94
C LYS A 72 0.34 -7.59 18.95
N THR A 73 -0.19 -8.21 17.90
CA THR A 73 0.58 -8.93 16.88
C THR A 73 1.00 -8.06 15.70
N TRP A 74 0.50 -6.83 15.57
CA TRP A 74 0.73 -6.00 14.39
C TRP A 74 2.22 -5.76 14.11
N ILE A 75 3.01 -5.47 15.15
CA ILE A 75 4.47 -5.32 15.04
C ILE A 75 5.14 -6.61 14.55
N LYS A 76 4.71 -7.78 15.03
CA LYS A 76 5.27 -9.06 14.57
C LYS A 76 4.99 -9.27 13.09
N THR A 77 3.75 -9.05 12.66
CA THR A 77 3.36 -9.15 11.25
C THR A 77 4.17 -8.19 10.38
N PHE A 78 4.32 -6.94 10.82
CA PHE A 78 5.13 -5.95 10.10
C PHE A 78 6.60 -6.41 9.95
N ILE A 79 7.21 -6.90 11.03
CA ILE A 79 8.59 -7.42 11.01
C ILE A 79 8.72 -8.59 10.04
N TYR A 80 7.78 -9.54 10.04
CA TYR A 80 7.82 -10.67 9.11
C TYR A 80 7.73 -10.22 7.64
N VAL A 81 6.80 -9.33 7.32
CA VAL A 81 6.65 -8.80 5.96
C VAL A 81 7.91 -8.05 5.53
N PHE A 82 8.46 -7.20 6.41
CA PHE A 82 9.69 -6.47 6.15
C PHE A 82 10.89 -7.40 5.93
N ALA A 83 11.05 -8.43 6.77
CA ALA A 83 12.13 -9.40 6.64
C ALA A 83 12.05 -10.16 5.30
N VAL A 84 10.86 -10.63 4.91
CA VAL A 84 10.66 -11.31 3.62
C VAL A 84 10.98 -10.37 2.46
N ALA A 85 10.47 -9.13 2.49
CA ALA A 85 10.75 -8.14 1.45
C ALA A 85 12.25 -7.82 1.34
N PHE A 86 12.93 -7.69 2.48
CA PHE A 86 14.37 -7.45 2.54
C PHE A 86 15.17 -8.61 1.93
N ILE A 87 14.83 -9.85 2.26
CA ILE A 87 15.48 -11.05 1.69
C ILE A 87 15.30 -11.08 0.17
N ILE A 88 14.08 -10.84 -0.33
CA ILE A 88 13.80 -10.80 -1.78
C ILE A 88 14.64 -9.71 -2.44
N SER A 89 14.65 -8.50 -1.87
CA SER A 89 15.45 -7.39 -2.40
C SER A 89 16.94 -7.72 -2.44
N PHE A 90 17.47 -8.36 -1.40
CA PHE A 90 18.86 -8.77 -1.34
C PHE A 90 19.21 -9.78 -2.45
N ILE A 91 18.35 -10.78 -2.66
CA ILE A 91 18.52 -11.79 -3.73
C ILE A 91 18.53 -11.11 -5.10
N VAL A 92 17.61 -10.19 -5.38
CA VAL A 92 17.54 -9.47 -6.66
C VAL A 92 18.81 -8.67 -6.94
N VAL A 93 19.31 -7.93 -5.95
CA VAL A 93 20.56 -7.16 -6.08
C VAL A 93 21.75 -8.08 -6.31
N PHE A 94 21.82 -9.19 -5.58
CA PHE A 94 22.90 -10.15 -5.72
C PHE A 94 22.93 -10.80 -7.12
N ILE A 95 21.76 -11.21 -7.62
CA ILE A 95 21.61 -11.76 -8.99
C ILE A 95 22.05 -10.71 -10.01
N LYS A 96 21.55 -9.47 -9.90
CA LYS A 96 21.91 -8.39 -10.84
C LYS A 96 23.42 -8.14 -10.87
N LYS A 97 24.10 -8.20 -9.73
CA LYS A 97 25.56 -7.97 -9.63
C LYS A 97 26.41 -9.13 -10.17
N PHE A 98 25.90 -10.36 -10.11
CA PHE A 98 26.67 -11.55 -10.48
C PHE A 98 26.45 -12.00 -11.93
N PHE A 99 25.26 -11.75 -12.49
CA PHE A 99 24.87 -12.20 -13.85
C PHE A 99 24.93 -11.10 -14.91
N LEU A 100 25.12 -9.83 -14.55
CA LEU A 100 25.09 -8.67 -15.44
C LEU A 100 26.28 -7.74 -15.17
#